data_AF-A0A1M6JXZ0-F1
#
_entry.id   AF-A0A1M6JXZ0-F1
#
_cell.length_a   1.000
_cell.length_b   1.000
_cell.length_c   1.000
_cell.angle_alpha   90.00
_cell.angle_beta   90.00
_cell.angle_gamma   90.00
#
_symmetry.space_group_name_H-M   'P 1'
#
loop_
_entity.id
_entity.type
_entity.pdbx_description
1 polymer ?
#
loop_
_entity_poly.entity_id
_entity_poly.type
_entity_poly.pdbx_seq_one_letter_code
_entity_poly.pdbx_strand_id
1 'polypeptide(L)'
;MRNKRLFGWREIDELGDLERMLLVFEYLPDEELMQKLERERGHGRNDYPVRAVWNSILVRVVFQHTSVESLRRELKRNAQLRELCGFDPARERMPFHLCIQPLLVD
;
A
#
# COMPACT_ATOMS: atom_id res chain seq x y z
N MET A 1 11.00 -35.98 -10.73
CA MET A 1 11.71 -34.70 -10.48
C MET A 1 10.70 -33.57 -10.56
N ARG A 2 10.48 -32.85 -9.45
CA ARG A 2 9.54 -31.73 -9.37
C ARG A 2 10.24 -30.52 -9.98
N ASN A 3 9.85 -30.12 -11.19
CA ASN A 3 10.42 -28.95 -11.85
C ASN A 3 9.96 -27.70 -11.08
N LYS A 4 10.80 -27.24 -10.15
CA LYS A 4 10.60 -26.00 -9.40
C LYS A 4 10.97 -24.86 -10.35
N ARG A 5 9.99 -24.27 -11.03
CA ARG A 5 10.14 -22.89 -11.50
C ARG A 5 10.35 -22.06 -10.24
N LEU A 6 11.61 -21.74 -9.94
CA LEU A 6 12.02 -21.11 -8.68
C LEU A 6 11.38 -19.72 -8.54
N PHE A 7 11.07 -19.08 -9.67
CA PHE A 7 10.27 -17.87 -9.80
C PHE A 7 9.42 -17.95 -11.08
N GLY A 8 8.17 -17.49 -11.03
CA GLY A 8 7.35 -17.24 -12.21
C GLY A 8 7.50 -15.79 -12.68
N TRP A 9 6.94 -15.48 -13.85
CA TRP A 9 6.97 -14.12 -14.40
C TRP A 9 6.27 -13.10 -13.48
N ARG A 10 5.23 -13.54 -12.76
CA ARG A 10 4.51 -12.71 -11.81
C ARG A 10 5.40 -12.24 -10.65
N GLU A 11 6.21 -13.15 -10.09
CA GLU A 11 7.12 -12.80 -9.01
C GLU A 11 8.22 -11.83 -9.48
N ILE A 12 8.66 -11.92 -10.75
CA ILE A 12 9.63 -11.00 -11.34
C ILE A 12 9.02 -9.61 -11.56
N ASP A 13 7.80 -9.54 -12.10
CA ASP A 13 7.08 -8.27 -12.28
C ASP A 13 6.82 -7.58 -10.93
N GLU A 14 6.40 -8.35 -9.91
CA GLU A 14 6.19 -7.84 -8.54
C GLU A 14 7.47 -7.26 -7.93
N LEU A 15 8.65 -7.86 -8.18
CA LEU A 15 9.93 -7.29 -7.74
C LEU A 15 10.21 -5.94 -8.40
N GLY A 16 9.95 -5.81 -9.72
CA GLY A 16 10.10 -4.54 -10.43
C GLY A 16 9.13 -3.46 -9.93
N ASP A 17 7.90 -3.82 -9.55
CA ASP A 17 6.94 -2.88 -8.95
C ASP A 17 7.38 -2.39 -7.57
N LEU A 18 7.94 -3.28 -6.75
CA LEU A 18 8.49 -2.92 -5.43
C LEU A 18 9.69 -1.98 -5.55
N GLU A 19 10.59 -2.20 -6.51
CA GLU A 19 11.70 -1.29 -6.78
C GLU A 19 11.22 0.11 -7.17
N ARG A 20 10.21 0.21 -8.04
CA ARG A 20 9.59 1.51 -8.37
C ARG A 20 8.99 2.18 -7.15
N MET A 21 8.40 1.41 -6.25
CA MET A 21 7.83 1.95 -5.02
C MET A 21 8.90 2.52 -4.08
N LEU A 22 10.03 1.82 -3.95
CA LEU A 22 11.16 2.30 -3.16
C LEU A 22 11.68 3.64 -3.68
N LEU A 23 11.81 3.79 -5.00
CA LEU A 23 12.17 5.08 -5.61
C LEU A 23 11.16 6.18 -5.28
N VAL A 24 9.86 5.88 -5.31
CA VAL A 24 8.85 6.87 -4.92
C VAL A 24 9.05 7.31 -3.47
N PHE A 25 9.27 6.39 -2.54
CA PHE A 25 9.51 6.75 -1.14
C PHE A 25 10.81 7.53 -0.91
N GLU A 26 11.85 7.23 -1.68
CA GLU A 26 13.13 7.92 -1.56
C GLU A 26 13.07 9.37 -2.05
N TYR A 27 12.30 9.63 -3.11
CA TYR A 27 12.32 10.92 -3.80
C TYR A 27 11.07 11.78 -3.62
N LEU A 28 9.96 11.24 -3.11
CA LEU A 28 8.73 12.00 -2.89
C LEU A 28 8.84 12.84 -1.60
N PRO A 29 8.79 14.18 -1.64
CA PRO A 29 8.92 15.03 -0.46
C PRO A 29 7.58 15.19 0.26
N ASP A 30 6.97 14.08 0.71
CA ASP A 30 5.65 14.07 1.36
C ASP A 30 5.69 14.31 2.88
N GLU A 31 6.87 14.49 3.47
CA GLU A 31 7.04 14.59 4.93
C GLU A 31 6.22 15.73 5.56
N GLU A 32 6.23 16.92 4.95
CA GLU A 32 5.44 18.05 5.45
C GLU A 32 3.93 17.74 5.43
N LEU A 33 3.47 17.08 4.36
CA LEU A 33 2.09 16.62 4.24
C LEU A 33 1.77 15.59 5.32
N MET A 34 2.65 14.61 5.55
CA MET A 34 2.45 13.56 6.55
C MET A 34 2.33 14.15 7.95
N GLN A 35 3.24 15.06 8.33
CA GLN A 35 3.18 15.74 9.63
C GLN A 35 1.90 16.56 9.80
N LYS A 36 1.41 17.20 8.74
CA LYS A 36 0.14 17.92 8.79
C LYS A 36 -1.03 16.95 8.99
N LEU A 37 -1.11 15.88 8.19
CA LEU A 37 -2.19 14.88 8.30
C LEU A 37 -2.18 14.17 9.65
N GLU A 38 -1.01 13.91 10.22
CA GLU A 38 -0.85 13.31 11.55
C GLU A 38 -1.30 14.26 12.67
N ARG A 39 -1.01 15.58 12.55
CA ARG A 39 -1.45 16.60 13.52
C ARG A 39 -2.96 16.86 13.45
N GLU A 40 -3.51 16.97 12.25
CA GLU A 40 -4.95 17.16 12.01
C GLU A 40 -5.78 15.92 12.35
N ARG A 41 -5.11 14.81 12.69
CA ARG A 41 -5.77 13.57 13.01
C ARG A 41 -6.57 13.69 14.31
N GLY A 42 -7.86 13.96 14.17
CA GLY A 42 -8.82 13.99 15.27
C GLY A 42 -9.18 12.60 15.82
N HIS A 43 -10.27 12.52 16.58
CA HIS A 43 -10.73 11.32 17.30
C HIS A 43 -11.48 10.29 16.43
N GLY A 44 -11.23 10.29 15.11
CA GLY A 44 -11.84 9.34 14.17
C GLY A 44 -11.24 7.94 14.26
N ARG A 45 -11.61 7.10 13.29
CA ARG A 45 -11.13 5.72 13.20
C ARG A 45 -9.60 5.68 13.09
N ASN A 46 -8.96 5.01 14.04
CA ASN A 46 -7.50 4.94 14.18
C ASN A 46 -6.99 3.48 14.08
N ASP A 47 -7.44 2.77 13.04
CA ASP A 47 -7.08 1.36 12.87
C ASP A 47 -5.68 1.18 12.25
N TYR A 48 -5.17 2.21 11.57
CA TYR A 48 -3.92 2.23 10.79
C TYR A 48 -3.16 3.56 10.95
N PRO A 49 -1.82 3.55 10.84
CA PRO A 49 -1.03 4.77 10.72
C PRO A 49 -1.42 5.59 9.49
N VAL A 50 -1.34 6.92 9.58
CA VAL A 50 -1.63 7.85 8.46
C VAL A 50 -0.72 7.57 7.27
N ARG A 51 0.58 7.45 7.53
CA ARG A 51 1.60 7.12 6.51
C ARG A 51 1.32 5.80 5.81
N ALA A 52 0.85 4.78 6.54
CA ALA A 52 0.54 3.50 5.92
C ALA A 52 -0.63 3.59 4.92
N VAL A 53 -1.65 4.39 5.25
CA VAL A 53 -2.75 4.67 4.33
C VAL A 53 -2.26 5.48 3.14
N TRP A 54 -1.47 6.54 3.36
CA TRP A 54 -0.89 7.34 2.28
C TRP A 54 -0.04 6.51 1.32
N ASN A 55 0.86 5.69 1.85
CA ASN A 55 1.70 4.77 1.08
C ASN A 55 0.86 3.80 0.24
N SER A 56 -0.27 3.31 0.75
CA SER A 56 -1.17 2.46 -0.02
C SER A 56 -1.85 3.17 -1.20
N ILE A 57 -2.09 4.49 -1.08
CA ILE A 57 -2.61 5.31 -2.17
C ILE A 57 -1.54 5.48 -3.25
N LEU A 58 -0.28 5.70 -2.86
CA LEU A 58 0.85 5.76 -3.80
C LEU A 58 1.04 4.42 -4.53
N VAL A 59 0.94 3.30 -3.83
CA VAL A 59 0.97 1.95 -4.43
C VAL A 59 -0.09 1.82 -5.52
N ARG A 60 -1.32 2.26 -5.26
CA ARG A 60 -2.39 2.21 -6.29
C ARG A 60 -1.97 2.91 -7.58
N VAL A 61 -1.28 4.05 -7.49
CA VAL A 61 -0.78 4.78 -8.67
C VAL A 61 0.36 4.04 -9.34
N VAL A 62 1.39 3.64 -8.59
CA VAL A 62 2.61 2.99 -9.11
C VAL A 62 2.34 1.61 -9.73
N PHE A 63 1.41 0.86 -9.14
CA PHE A 63 0.98 -0.48 -9.57
C PHE A 63 -0.24 -0.41 -10.50
N GLN A 64 -0.71 0.80 -10.83
CA GLN A 64 -1.77 1.05 -11.80
C GLN A 64 -3.09 0.32 -11.48
N HIS A 65 -3.44 0.22 -10.19
CA HIS A 65 -4.70 -0.40 -9.77
C HIS A 65 -5.89 0.51 -10.12
N THR A 66 -6.72 0.03 -11.03
CA THR A 66 -7.90 0.76 -11.53
C THR A 66 -9.00 0.96 -10.48
N SER A 67 -9.01 0.17 -9.40
CA SER A 67 -10.00 0.27 -8.32
C SER A 67 -9.41 0.01 -6.94
N VAL A 68 -10.12 0.46 -5.90
CA VAL A 68 -9.75 0.21 -4.51
C VAL A 68 -9.80 -1.29 -4.18
N GLU A 69 -10.74 -2.03 -4.76
CA GLU A 69 -10.86 -3.49 -4.59
C GLU A 69 -9.65 -4.22 -5.20
N SER A 70 -9.14 -3.72 -6.33
CA SER A 70 -7.91 -4.23 -6.95
C SER A 70 -6.71 -4.07 -6.00
N LEU A 71 -6.50 -2.86 -5.49
CA LEU A 71 -5.47 -2.57 -4.48
C LEU A 71 -5.63 -3.45 -3.22
N ARG A 72 -6.86 -3.63 -2.73
CA ARG A 72 -7.12 -4.44 -1.53
C ARG A 72 -6.75 -5.90 -1.72
N ARG A 73 -7.01 -6.48 -2.90
CA ARG A 73 -6.60 -7.85 -3.21
C ARG A 73 -5.08 -7.97 -3.31
N GLU A 74 -4.41 -6.95 -3.85
CA GLU A 74 -2.95 -6.88 -3.90
C GLU A 74 -2.34 -6.84 -2.50
N LEU A 75 -2.78 -5.87 -1.69
CA LEU A 75 -2.33 -5.75 -0.30
C LEU A 75 -2.68 -6.98 0.53
N LYS A 76 -3.76 -7.71 0.22
CA LYS A 76 -4.08 -8.96 0.92
C LYS A 76 -3.11 -10.10 0.56
N ARG A 77 -2.73 -10.23 -0.72
CA ARG A 77 -1.88 -11.34 -1.19
C ARG A 77 -0.38 -11.08 -1.00
N ASN A 78 0.05 -9.82 -0.98
CA ASN A 78 1.46 -9.44 -0.91
C ASN A 78 1.83 -8.89 0.48
N ALA A 79 2.41 -9.75 1.32
CA ALA A 79 2.83 -9.37 2.67
C ALA A 79 4.01 -8.38 2.67
N GLN A 80 4.92 -8.49 1.70
CA GLN A 80 6.06 -7.58 1.57
C GLN A 80 5.58 -6.17 1.22
N LEU A 81 4.59 -6.04 0.33
CA LEU A 81 3.98 -4.76 0.00
C LEU A 81 3.28 -4.12 1.21
N ARG A 82 2.64 -4.92 2.07
CA ARG A 82 2.07 -4.43 3.33
C ARG A 82 3.14 -3.87 4.25
N GLU A 83 4.21 -4.64 4.46
CA GLU A 83 5.35 -4.22 5.27
C GLU A 83 5.98 -2.94 4.71
N LEU A 84 6.20 -2.88 3.40
CA LEU A 84 6.74 -1.72 2.68
C LEU A 84 5.86 -0.48 2.87
N CYS A 85 4.53 -0.64 2.87
CA CYS A 85 3.63 0.48 3.17
C CYS A 85 3.67 0.91 4.63
N GLY A 86 4.14 0.09 5.57
CA GLY A 86 4.08 0.34 7.01
C GLY A 86 2.84 -0.26 7.69
N PHE A 87 2.21 -1.27 7.08
CA PHE A 87 1.19 -2.08 7.73
C PHE A 87 1.80 -3.28 8.47
N ASP A 88 1.08 -3.78 9.48
CA ASP A 88 1.42 -5.07 10.10
C ASP A 88 1.22 -6.21 9.09
N PRO A 89 2.29 -6.94 8.71
CA PRO A 89 2.21 -8.01 7.71
C PRO A 89 1.41 -9.22 8.20
N ALA A 90 1.32 -9.46 9.51
CA ALA A 90 0.56 -10.57 10.10
C ALA A 90 -0.93 -10.25 10.28
N ARG A 91 -1.33 -8.97 10.21
CA ARG A 91 -2.71 -8.54 10.40
C ARG A 91 -3.50 -8.62 9.09
N GLU A 92 -4.23 -9.72 8.91
CA GLU A 92 -5.11 -9.93 7.74
C GLU A 92 -6.28 -8.94 7.66
N ARG A 93 -6.67 -8.33 8.79
CA ARG A 93 -7.80 -7.41 8.84
C ARG A 93 -7.39 -6.12 8.14
N MET A 94 -7.82 -5.96 6.89
CA MET A 94 -7.73 -4.71 6.13
C MET A 94 -9.15 -4.19 5.82
N PRO A 95 -9.81 -3.45 6.72
CA PRO A 95 -11.06 -2.76 6.49
C PRO A 95 -10.77 -1.45 5.74
N PHE A 96 -10.14 -1.55 4.57
CA PHE A 96 -10.10 -0.45 3.60
C PHE A 96 -11.51 0.00 3.17
N HIS A 97 -12.55 -0.78 3.50
CA HIS A 97 -13.94 -0.41 3.26
C HIS A 97 -14.39 0.87 4.02
N LEU A 98 -13.60 1.42 4.94
CA LEU A 98 -13.96 2.66 5.66
C LEU A 98 -12.92 3.78 5.63
N CYS A 99 -11.67 3.54 5.23
CA CYS A 99 -10.62 4.58 5.30
C CYS A 99 -10.45 5.41 4.01
N ILE A 100 -10.84 4.89 2.84
CA ILE A 100 -10.60 5.58 1.55
C ILE A 100 -11.91 5.97 0.84
N GLN A 101 -13.05 5.40 1.25
CA GLN A 101 -14.34 5.70 0.61
C GLN A 101 -14.76 7.19 0.61
N PRO A 102 -14.39 8.05 1.59
CA PRO A 102 -14.72 9.48 1.49
C PRO A 102 -13.64 10.34 0.80
N LEU A 103 -12.46 9.80 0.46
CA LEU A 103 -11.32 10.58 -0.08
C LEU A 103 -11.08 10.39 -1.59
N LEU A 104 -11.84 9.50 -2.24
CA LEU A 104 -11.69 9.18 -3.67
C LEU A 104 -13.05 9.02 -4.37
N VAL A 105 -14.06 9.79 -3.95
CA VAL A 105 -15.33 9.94 -4.67
C VAL A 105 -15.40 11.38 -5.16
N ASP A 106 -15.06 11.56 -6.45
CA ASP A 106 -15.89 12.39 -7.32
C ASP A 106 -17.07 11.52 -7.80
#